data_AF-A0A7X8LZE5-F1
#
_entry.id   AF-A0A7X8LZE5-F1
#
_cell.length_a   1.000
_cell.length_b   1.000
_cell.length_c   1.000
_cell.angle_alpha   90.00
_cell.angle_beta   90.00
_cell.angle_gamma   90.00
#
_symmetry.space_group_name_H-M   'P 1'
#
loop_
_entity.id
_entity.type
_entity.pdbx_description
1 polymer ?
#
loop_
_entity_poly.entity_id
_entity_poly.type
_entity_poly.pdbx_seq_one_letter_code
_entity_poly.pdbx_strand_id
1 'polypeptide(L)'
;MIKSESPDLQDSENSAGIEVTVAVRQDDMKASRAFSELCQGEPEKKEKYKEIIKNCGYSCDLLKGEKLAISSSGTSNEEKIFFQDSIRKKAKKCPQYRMNFSTVGLAILLPEIPTSYAETHLSEWISEATHDTGNLFDFIYVISHRFCIYYDVQTNGIEKHTLTQEESNRLSTIGRMTAEGELSLLNKEWL
;
A
#
# COMPACT_ATOMS: atom_id res chain seq x y z
N MET A 1 -28.00 -16.48 -5.89
CA MET A 1 -27.47 -15.13 -6.21
C MET A 1 -26.00 -15.16 -5.84
N ILE A 2 -25.10 -15.22 -6.83
CA ILE A 2 -23.65 -15.18 -6.57
C ILE A 2 -23.37 -13.78 -6.03
N LYS A 3 -22.82 -13.65 -4.82
CA LYS A 3 -22.32 -12.35 -4.34
C LYS A 3 -21.24 -11.91 -5.33
N SER A 4 -21.53 -10.93 -6.17
CA SER A 4 -20.51 -10.36 -7.05
C SER A 4 -19.41 -9.76 -6.17
N GLU A 5 -18.16 -10.08 -6.48
CA GLU A 5 -17.02 -9.45 -5.82
C GLU A 5 -17.16 -7.93 -6.00
N SER A 6 -16.92 -7.18 -4.92
CA SER A 6 -17.09 -5.72 -4.91
C SER A 6 -15.80 -5.06 -4.45
N PRO A 7 -15.49 -3.84 -4.93
CA PRO A 7 -14.31 -3.09 -4.50
C PRO A 7 -14.29 -2.83 -2.99
N ASP A 8 -13.09 -2.63 -2.44
CA ASP A 8 -12.89 -2.37 -1.01
C ASP A 8 -13.59 -1.10 -0.52
N LEU A 9 -13.58 -0.03 -1.33
CA LEU A 9 -14.31 1.22 -1.07
C LEU A 9 -15.35 1.44 -2.17
N GLN A 10 -16.57 1.82 -1.78
CA GLN A 10 -17.70 1.92 -2.70
C GLN A 10 -18.49 3.18 -2.43
N ASP A 11 -18.80 3.90 -3.50
CA ASP A 11 -19.77 4.97 -3.53
C ASP A 11 -20.89 4.56 -4.49
N SER A 12 -21.99 4.07 -3.93
CA SER A 12 -23.15 3.64 -4.70
C SER A 12 -23.91 4.80 -5.35
N GLU A 13 -23.83 6.02 -4.78
CA GLU A 13 -24.52 7.18 -5.32
C GLU A 13 -23.87 7.64 -6.62
N ASN A 14 -22.53 7.66 -6.65
CA ASN A 14 -21.75 8.05 -7.82
C ASN A 14 -21.31 6.86 -8.69
N SER A 15 -21.74 5.63 -8.36
CA SER A 15 -21.33 4.40 -9.05
C SER A 15 -19.81 4.27 -9.19
N ALA A 16 -19.08 4.67 -8.14
CA ALA A 16 -17.63 4.62 -8.09
C ALA A 16 -17.16 3.52 -7.13
N GLY A 17 -16.12 2.78 -7.54
CA GLY A 17 -15.51 1.73 -6.75
C GLY A 17 -14.00 1.86 -6.73
N ILE A 18 -13.37 1.76 -5.57
CA ILE A 18 -11.92 1.82 -5.42
C ILE A 18 -11.45 0.53 -4.76
N GLU A 19 -10.61 -0.22 -5.48
CA GLU A 19 -9.89 -1.33 -4.90
C GLU A 19 -8.69 -0.81 -4.11
N VAL A 20 -8.39 -1.42 -2.97
CA VAL A 20 -7.26 -1.04 -2.13
C VAL A 20 -6.22 -2.16 -2.15
N THR A 21 -4.96 -1.77 -2.25
CA THR A 21 -3.83 -2.70 -2.14
C THR A 21 -2.69 -2.06 -1.36
N VAL A 22 -1.86 -2.91 -0.78
CA VAL A 22 -0.59 -2.51 -0.20
C VAL A 22 0.52 -3.00 -1.13
N ALA A 23 1.45 -2.12 -1.51
CA ALA A 23 2.62 -2.51 -2.29
C ALA A 23 3.74 -2.91 -1.32
N VAL A 24 3.77 -4.19 -0.97
CA VAL A 24 4.79 -4.81 -0.09
C VAL A 24 5.34 -6.06 -0.72
N ARG A 25 6.59 -6.40 -0.41
CA ARG A 25 7.10 -7.74 -0.71
C ARG A 25 6.45 -8.72 0.27
N GLN A 26 6.12 -9.91 -0.22
CA GLN A 26 5.63 -10.98 0.65
C GLN A 26 6.64 -11.34 1.75
N ASP A 27 7.93 -11.23 1.43
CA ASP A 27 8.98 -11.55 2.38
C ASP A 27 9.13 -10.48 3.47
N ASP A 28 8.80 -9.21 3.20
CA ASP A 28 8.76 -8.16 4.23
C ASP A 28 7.68 -8.46 5.28
N MET A 29 6.51 -8.94 4.83
CA MET A 29 5.43 -9.36 5.74
C MET A 29 5.83 -10.57 6.58
N LYS A 30 6.48 -11.57 5.95
CA LYS A 30 6.96 -12.77 6.66
C LYS A 30 8.05 -12.42 7.66
N ALA A 31 9.02 -11.59 7.27
CA ALA A 31 10.11 -11.13 8.12
C ALA A 31 9.57 -10.33 9.30
N SER A 32 8.65 -9.38 9.08
CA SER A 32 8.01 -8.60 10.14
C SER A 32 7.25 -9.48 11.13
N ARG A 33 6.50 -10.48 10.65
CA ARG A 33 5.81 -11.43 11.53
C ARG A 33 6.82 -12.26 12.34
N ALA A 34 7.83 -12.82 11.68
CA ALA A 34 8.87 -13.60 12.36
C ALA A 34 9.65 -12.76 13.38
N PHE A 35 9.87 -11.47 13.11
CA PHE A 35 10.51 -10.55 14.04
C PHE A 35 9.64 -10.25 15.27
N SER A 36 8.33 -10.02 15.08
CA SER A 36 7.41 -9.88 16.21
C SER A 36 7.42 -11.12 17.11
N GLU A 37 7.40 -12.30 16.51
CA GLU A 37 7.50 -13.59 17.21
C GLU A 37 8.86 -13.78 17.90
N LEU A 38 9.95 -13.31 17.30
CA LEU A 38 11.28 -13.35 17.91
C LEU A 38 11.37 -12.46 19.16
N CYS A 39 10.70 -11.30 19.15
CA CYS A 39 10.65 -10.38 20.27
C CYS A 39 9.74 -10.85 21.41
N GLN A 40 8.64 -11.56 21.11
CA GLN A 40 7.63 -11.98 22.08
C GLN A 40 7.74 -13.45 22.50
N GLY A 41 8.44 -14.27 21.72
CA GLY A 41 8.41 -15.73 21.81
C GLY A 41 9.37 -16.35 22.81
N GLU A 42 9.14 -17.65 23.06
CA GLU A 42 9.94 -18.48 23.96
C GLU A 42 11.38 -18.66 23.47
N PRO A 43 12.37 -18.79 24.38
CA PRO A 43 13.80 -18.90 24.04
C PRO A 43 14.11 -20.01 23.01
N GLU A 44 13.38 -21.13 23.08
CA GLU A 44 13.59 -22.32 22.26
C GLU A 44 13.26 -22.11 20.77
N LYS A 45 12.42 -21.13 20.44
CA LYS A 45 11.99 -20.83 19.06
C LYS A 45 12.75 -19.67 18.43
N LYS A 46 13.63 -18.99 19.19
CA LYS A 46 14.35 -17.80 18.72
C LYS A 46 15.19 -18.08 17.46
N GLU A 47 15.90 -19.20 17.43
CA GLU A 47 16.78 -19.51 16.30
C GLU A 47 15.98 -19.80 15.01
N LYS A 48 14.86 -20.50 15.14
CA LYS A 48 13.91 -20.71 14.02
C LYS A 48 13.44 -19.38 13.42
N TYR A 49 13.06 -18.41 14.25
CA TYR A 49 12.58 -17.13 13.75
C TYR A 49 13.69 -16.28 13.11
N LYS A 50 14.91 -16.32 13.65
CA LYS A 50 16.09 -15.71 13.00
C LYS A 50 16.37 -16.32 11.62
N GLU A 51 16.24 -17.63 11.48
CA GLU A 51 16.42 -18.31 10.21
C GLU A 51 15.35 -17.90 9.18
N ILE A 52 14.09 -17.77 9.60
CA ILE A 52 13.02 -17.24 8.73
C ILE A 52 13.34 -15.81 8.26
N ILE A 53 13.75 -14.93 9.17
CA ILE A 53 14.14 -13.54 8.85
C ILE A 53 15.28 -13.52 7.82
N LYS A 54 16.32 -14.33 8.06
CA LYS A 54 17.47 -14.44 7.15
C LYS A 54 17.07 -14.98 5.78
N ASN A 55 16.20 -15.99 5.72
CA ASN A 55 15.69 -16.55 4.47
C ASN A 55 14.82 -15.55 3.69
N CYS A 56 14.22 -14.57 4.37
CA CYS A 56 13.53 -13.44 3.75
C CYS A 56 14.49 -12.32 3.28
N GLY A 57 15.81 -12.49 3.39
CA GLY A 57 16.80 -11.51 2.95
C GLY A 57 17.12 -10.40 3.96
N TYR A 58 16.70 -10.57 5.22
CA TYR A 58 16.96 -9.60 6.28
C TYR A 58 18.15 -10.02 7.16
N SER A 59 18.95 -9.06 7.60
CA SER A 59 19.84 -9.22 8.75
C SER A 59 19.04 -9.09 10.04
N CYS A 60 19.54 -9.69 11.12
CA CYS A 60 18.97 -9.54 12.46
C CYS A 60 20.12 -9.23 13.42
N ASP A 61 20.17 -7.98 13.90
CA ASP A 61 21.30 -7.43 14.63
C ASP A 61 20.89 -7.03 16.05
N LEU A 62 21.79 -7.26 17.01
CA LEU A 62 21.64 -6.82 18.40
C LEU A 62 22.12 -5.38 18.54
N LEU A 63 21.20 -4.48 18.87
CA LEU A 63 21.50 -3.12 19.27
C LEU A 63 21.95 -3.10 20.74
N LYS A 64 22.63 -2.01 21.12
CA LYS A 64 23.02 -1.79 22.53
C LYS A 64 21.79 -1.87 23.44
N GLY A 65 21.84 -2.75 24.44
CA GLY A 65 20.76 -2.94 25.42
C GLY A 65 19.71 -4.00 25.06
N GLU A 66 20.12 -5.14 24.48
CA GLU A 66 19.28 -6.31 24.17
C GLU A 66 18.13 -6.10 23.17
N LYS A 67 18.06 -4.93 22.53
CA LYS A 67 17.08 -4.67 21.48
C LYS A 67 17.53 -5.32 20.18
N LEU A 68 16.64 -6.07 19.55
CA LEU A 68 16.87 -6.61 18.21
C LEU A 68 16.39 -5.61 17.16
N ALA A 69 17.07 -5.58 16.02
CA ALA A 69 16.64 -4.88 14.82
C ALA A 69 16.79 -5.81 13.62
N ILE A 70 15.90 -5.65 12.64
CA ILE A 70 16.06 -6.29 11.33
C ILE A 70 16.28 -5.24 10.27
N SER A 71 17.10 -5.56 9.27
CA SER A 71 17.34 -4.66 8.14
C SER A 71 17.48 -5.45 6.84
N SER A 72 17.08 -4.84 5.72
CA SER A 72 17.29 -5.39 4.38
C SER A 72 17.86 -4.31 3.48
N SER A 73 18.61 -4.72 2.46
CA SER A 73 19.04 -3.81 1.39
C SER A 73 17.95 -3.80 0.31
N GLY A 74 17.08 -2.77 0.32
CA GLY A 74 16.13 -2.55 -0.76
C GLY A 74 16.81 -1.97 -2.00
N THR A 75 16.42 -2.41 -3.19
CA THR A 75 16.81 -1.77 -4.46
C THR A 75 15.59 -1.24 -5.19
N SER A 76 15.77 -0.18 -5.99
CA SER A 76 14.69 0.38 -6.80
C SER A 76 14.10 -0.61 -7.81
N ASN A 77 14.90 -1.57 -8.28
CA ASN A 77 14.43 -2.64 -9.16
C ASN A 77 13.43 -3.56 -8.45
N GLU A 78 13.70 -3.91 -7.19
CA GLU A 78 12.78 -4.71 -6.39
C GLU A 78 11.49 -3.92 -6.10
N GLU A 79 11.62 -2.62 -5.78
CA GLU A 79 10.48 -1.71 -5.61
C GLU A 79 9.57 -1.66 -6.83
N LYS A 80 10.14 -1.52 -8.02
CA LYS A 80 9.39 -1.55 -9.27
C LYS A 80 8.57 -2.83 -9.40
N ILE A 81 9.19 -3.99 -9.14
CA ILE A 81 8.55 -5.29 -9.33
C ILE A 81 7.33 -5.43 -8.41
N PHE A 82 7.50 -5.26 -7.09
CA PHE A 82 6.37 -5.46 -6.18
C PHE A 82 5.28 -4.40 -6.34
N PHE A 83 5.66 -3.17 -6.69
CA PHE A 83 4.72 -2.09 -6.96
C PHE A 83 3.84 -2.43 -8.18
N GLN A 84 4.45 -2.76 -9.32
CA GLN A 84 3.69 -3.12 -10.53
C GLN A 84 2.90 -4.42 -10.36
N ASP A 85 3.44 -5.41 -9.65
CA ASP A 85 2.72 -6.64 -9.35
C ASP A 85 1.46 -6.39 -8.51
N SER A 86 1.48 -5.40 -7.61
CA SER A 86 0.29 -5.02 -6.85
C SER A 86 -0.84 -4.53 -7.77
N ILE A 87 -0.50 -3.74 -8.80
CA ILE A 87 -1.44 -3.27 -9.82
C ILE A 87 -1.95 -4.44 -10.66
N ARG A 88 -1.06 -5.25 -11.23
CA ARG A 88 -1.41 -6.38 -12.11
C ARG A 88 -2.30 -7.41 -11.41
N LYS A 89 -2.06 -7.68 -10.12
CA LYS A 89 -2.88 -8.59 -9.32
C LYS A 89 -4.31 -8.07 -9.16
N LYS A 90 -4.47 -6.78 -8.87
CA LYS A 90 -5.79 -6.16 -8.66
C LYS A 90 -6.54 -5.91 -9.97
N ALA A 91 -5.84 -5.63 -11.06
CA ALA A 91 -6.43 -5.45 -12.39
C ALA A 91 -7.30 -6.66 -12.84
N LYS A 92 -6.96 -7.88 -12.40
CA LYS A 92 -7.73 -9.10 -12.70
C LYS A 92 -9.18 -9.05 -12.19
N LYS A 93 -9.47 -8.24 -11.17
CA LYS A 93 -10.80 -8.10 -10.58
C LYS A 93 -11.65 -7.01 -11.25
N CYS A 94 -11.01 -6.05 -11.91
CA CYS A 94 -11.69 -4.89 -12.51
C CYS A 94 -12.84 -5.23 -13.46
N PRO A 95 -12.77 -6.26 -14.32
CA PRO A 95 -13.88 -6.61 -15.21
C PRO A 95 -15.18 -6.91 -14.45
N GLN A 96 -15.09 -7.49 -13.25
CA GLN A 96 -16.26 -7.77 -12.43
C GLN A 96 -16.82 -6.49 -11.80
N TYR A 97 -15.94 -5.59 -11.36
CA TYR A 97 -16.36 -4.31 -10.76
C TYR A 97 -17.08 -3.41 -11.76
N ARG A 98 -16.62 -3.40 -13.02
CA ARG A 98 -17.24 -2.64 -14.11
C ARG A 98 -18.69 -3.06 -14.41
N MET A 99 -19.17 -4.18 -13.89
CA MET A 99 -20.59 -4.58 -14.01
C MET A 99 -21.53 -3.68 -13.19
N ASN A 100 -21.03 -3.14 -12.07
CA ASN A 100 -21.83 -2.38 -11.10
C ASN A 100 -21.33 -0.94 -10.89
N PHE A 101 -20.10 -0.64 -11.30
CA PHE A 101 -19.46 0.67 -11.11
C PHE A 101 -19.04 1.25 -12.46
N SER A 102 -19.49 2.47 -12.75
CA SER A 102 -19.07 3.21 -13.95
C SER A 102 -17.62 3.66 -13.85
N THR A 103 -17.17 3.95 -12.63
CA THR A 103 -15.82 4.42 -12.34
C THR A 103 -15.11 3.44 -11.42
N VAL A 104 -13.93 2.97 -11.82
CA VAL A 104 -13.12 2.01 -11.06
C VAL A 104 -11.72 2.55 -10.85
N GLY A 105 -11.36 2.82 -9.60
CA GLY A 105 -10.04 3.28 -9.18
C GLY A 105 -9.23 2.23 -8.44
N LEU A 106 -7.95 2.51 -8.26
CA LEU A 106 -7.04 1.74 -7.40
C LEU A 106 -6.36 2.67 -6.39
N ALA A 107 -6.36 2.29 -5.11
CA ALA A 107 -5.53 2.93 -4.09
C ALA A 107 -4.40 1.99 -3.69
N ILE A 108 -3.16 2.46 -3.81
CA ILE A 108 -1.94 1.74 -3.47
C ILE A 108 -1.32 2.38 -2.24
N LEU A 109 -1.24 1.63 -1.15
CA LEU A 109 -0.58 2.03 0.08
C LEU A 109 0.89 1.62 0.04
N LEU A 110 1.78 2.58 0.27
CA LEU A 110 3.21 2.39 0.48
C LEU A 110 3.50 2.47 1.98
N PRO A 111 3.63 1.34 2.69
CA PRO A 111 3.84 1.36 4.13
C PRO A 111 5.25 1.83 4.51
N GLU A 112 6.23 1.56 3.64
CA GLU A 112 7.59 2.02 3.78
C GLU A 112 7.85 3.28 2.93
N ILE A 113 8.87 4.04 3.32
CA ILE A 113 9.34 5.17 2.51
C ILE A 113 9.96 4.60 1.22
N PRO A 114 9.42 4.90 0.03
CA PRO A 114 10.06 4.46 -1.20
C PRO A 114 11.43 5.12 -1.34
N THR A 115 12.34 4.46 -2.05
CA THR A 115 13.61 5.13 -2.41
C THR A 115 13.33 6.38 -3.24
N SER A 116 14.26 7.33 -3.22
CA SER A 116 14.14 8.54 -4.04
C SER A 116 14.00 8.24 -5.53
N TYR A 117 14.63 7.14 -6.00
CA TYR A 117 14.47 6.68 -7.37
C TYR A 117 13.05 6.16 -7.60
N ALA A 118 12.51 5.32 -6.72
CA ALA A 118 11.14 4.84 -6.85
C ALA A 118 10.16 6.02 -6.91
N GLU A 119 10.25 6.96 -5.97
CA GLU A 119 9.37 8.13 -5.88
C GLU A 119 9.33 8.95 -7.17
N THR A 120 10.46 9.13 -7.86
CA THR A 120 10.52 9.90 -9.12
C THR A 120 10.01 9.13 -10.34
N HIS A 121 9.95 7.79 -10.29
CA HIS A 121 9.56 6.95 -11.42
C HIS A 121 8.19 6.27 -11.23
N LEU A 122 7.47 6.55 -10.13
CA LEU A 122 6.14 5.97 -9.86
C LEU A 122 5.16 6.19 -11.02
N SER A 123 5.14 7.37 -11.65
CA SER A 123 4.27 7.66 -12.81
C SER A 123 4.54 6.72 -13.99
N GLU A 124 5.82 6.54 -14.33
CA GLU A 124 6.24 5.64 -15.41
C GLU A 124 5.86 4.20 -15.07
N TRP A 125 6.11 3.77 -13.83
CA TRP A 125 5.80 2.42 -13.38
C TRP A 125 4.29 2.13 -13.40
N ILE A 126 3.47 3.11 -13.04
CA ILE A 126 2.01 3.05 -13.16
C ILE A 126 1.64 2.90 -14.63
N SER A 127 2.11 3.80 -15.49
CA SER A 127 1.78 3.81 -16.92
C SER A 127 2.13 2.48 -17.61
N GLU A 128 3.30 1.91 -17.30
CA GLU A 128 3.70 0.60 -17.81
C GLU A 128 2.73 -0.50 -17.35
N ALA A 129 2.42 -0.56 -16.04
CA ALA A 129 1.58 -1.61 -15.48
C ALA A 129 0.10 -1.50 -15.90
N THR A 130 -0.42 -0.28 -16.10
CA THR A 130 -1.77 -0.07 -16.60
C THR A 130 -1.88 -0.40 -18.09
N HIS A 131 -0.85 -0.06 -18.88
CA HIS A 131 -0.82 -0.41 -20.29
C HIS A 131 -0.83 -1.93 -20.50
N ASP A 132 -0.01 -2.66 -19.72
CA ASP A 132 0.03 -4.14 -19.71
C ASP A 132 -1.34 -4.78 -19.42
N THR A 133 -2.17 -4.09 -18.65
CA THR A 133 -3.47 -4.60 -18.20
C THR A 133 -4.66 -4.08 -19.00
N GLY A 134 -4.42 -3.27 -20.05
CA GLY A 134 -5.47 -2.71 -20.89
C GLY A 134 -6.22 -1.53 -20.27
N ASN A 135 -5.56 -0.76 -19.39
CA ASN A 135 -6.09 0.45 -18.76
C ASN A 135 -7.44 0.22 -18.05
N LEU A 136 -7.52 -0.86 -17.26
CA LEU A 136 -8.77 -1.27 -16.61
C LEU A 136 -9.23 -0.32 -15.49
N PHE A 137 -8.31 0.46 -14.93
CA PHE A 137 -8.59 1.49 -13.93
C PHE A 137 -8.73 2.86 -14.59
N ASP A 138 -9.64 3.70 -14.09
CA ASP A 138 -9.80 5.09 -14.56
C ASP A 138 -8.77 6.02 -13.90
N PHE A 139 -8.45 5.78 -12.64
CA PHE A 139 -7.47 6.54 -11.87
C PHE A 139 -6.77 5.67 -10.82
N ILE A 140 -5.60 6.12 -10.37
CA ILE A 140 -4.80 5.45 -9.35
C ILE A 140 -4.32 6.47 -8.31
N TYR A 141 -4.53 6.17 -7.03
CA TYR A 141 -3.90 6.85 -5.91
C TYR A 141 -2.69 6.06 -5.42
N VAL A 142 -1.57 6.73 -5.18
CA VAL A 142 -0.42 6.19 -4.44
C VAL A 142 -0.25 6.99 -3.16
N ILE A 143 -0.43 6.32 -2.03
CA ILE A 143 -0.49 6.93 -0.71
C ILE A 143 0.72 6.46 0.10
N SER A 144 1.54 7.42 0.54
CA SER A 144 2.62 7.22 1.49
C SER A 144 2.48 8.21 2.64
N HIS A 145 3.16 7.96 3.76
CA HIS A 145 3.21 8.89 4.90
C HIS A 145 3.70 10.30 4.56
N ARG A 146 4.37 10.52 3.41
CA ARG A 146 4.94 11.82 2.98
C ARG A 146 4.31 12.41 1.73
N PHE A 147 3.48 11.67 1.01
CA PHE A 147 2.85 12.20 -0.19
C PHE A 147 1.62 11.38 -0.58
N CYS A 148 0.73 12.01 -1.33
CA CYS A 148 -0.32 11.38 -2.10
C CYS A 148 -0.12 11.73 -3.57
N ILE A 149 -0.10 10.73 -4.44
CA ILE A 149 -0.10 10.91 -5.89
C ILE A 149 -1.45 10.49 -6.44
N TYR A 150 -2.06 11.34 -7.25
CA TYR A 150 -3.17 11.00 -8.12
C TYR A 150 -2.63 10.83 -9.55
N TYR A 151 -3.01 9.73 -10.18
CA TYR A 151 -2.69 9.43 -11.57
C TYR A 151 -3.98 9.17 -12.34
N ASP A 152 -4.21 9.98 -13.37
CA ASP A 152 -5.32 9.82 -14.31
C ASP A 152 -4.87 8.92 -15.48
N VAL A 153 -5.48 7.75 -15.62
CA VAL A 153 -5.06 6.75 -16.61
C VAL A 153 -5.44 7.16 -18.04
N GLN A 154 -6.45 7.99 -18.21
CA GLN A 154 -6.92 8.41 -19.53
C GLN A 154 -6.05 9.50 -20.13
N THR A 155 -5.65 10.47 -19.30
CA THR A 155 -4.86 11.62 -19.71
C THR A 155 -3.36 11.43 -19.46
N ASN A 156 -2.97 10.39 -18.73
CA ASN A 156 -1.64 10.23 -18.14
C ASN A 156 -1.23 11.44 -17.29
N GLY A 157 -2.22 12.13 -16.71
CA GLY A 157 -2.04 13.27 -15.82
C GLY A 157 -1.56 12.80 -14.45
N ILE A 158 -0.62 13.53 -13.86
CA ILE A 158 -0.14 13.27 -12.51
C ILE A 158 -0.26 14.53 -11.65
N GLU A 159 -0.83 14.35 -10.46
CA GLU A 159 -0.84 15.34 -9.41
C GLU A 159 -0.20 14.76 -8.16
N LYS A 160 0.75 15.49 -7.57
CA LYS A 160 1.44 15.05 -6.36
C LYS A 160 1.26 16.08 -5.26
N HIS A 161 0.73 15.63 -4.14
CA HIS A 161 0.61 16.39 -2.91
C HIS A 161 1.62 15.87 -1.91
N THR A 162 2.62 16.68 -1.56
CA THR A 162 3.53 16.38 -0.47
C THR A 162 2.84 16.67 0.86
N LEU A 163 3.00 15.78 1.82
CA LEU A 163 2.47 15.89 3.17
C LEU A 163 3.61 16.16 4.14
N THR A 164 3.42 17.17 4.98
CA THR A 164 4.23 17.34 6.19
C THR A 164 3.90 16.24 7.20
N GLN A 165 4.82 16.00 8.15
CA GLN A 165 4.57 15.05 9.24
C GLN A 165 3.32 15.43 10.05
N GLU A 166 3.08 16.73 10.24
CA GLU A 166 1.91 17.20 10.98
C GLU A 166 0.61 16.89 10.24
N GLU A 167 0.54 17.16 8.93
CA GLU A 167 -0.61 16.80 8.10
C GLU A 167 -0.86 15.29 8.09
N SER A 168 0.20 14.50 7.92
CA SER A 168 0.12 13.03 7.94
C SER A 168 -0.43 12.51 9.27
N ASN A 169 0.06 13.05 10.40
CA ASN A 169 -0.42 12.69 11.74
C ASN A 169 -1.88 13.12 11.95
N ARG A 170 -2.27 14.31 11.48
CA ARG A 170 -3.65 14.80 11.56
C ARG A 170 -4.59 13.92 10.75
N LEU A 171 -4.23 13.62 9.49
CA LEU A 171 -4.99 12.73 8.60
C LEU A 171 -5.17 11.34 9.23
N SER A 172 -4.10 10.77 9.78
CA SER A 172 -4.16 9.48 10.49
C SER A 172 -5.10 9.54 11.69
N THR A 173 -5.05 10.64 12.46
CA THR A 173 -5.90 10.83 13.64
C THR A 173 -7.38 10.95 13.26
N ILE A 174 -7.72 11.85 12.33
CA ILE A 174 -9.11 12.06 11.90
C ILE A 174 -9.66 10.81 11.18
N GLY A 175 -8.83 10.11 10.42
CA GLY A 175 -9.16 8.84 9.76
C GLY A 175 -9.54 7.76 10.78
N ARG A 176 -8.71 7.56 11.80
CA ARG A 176 -9.00 6.64 12.91
C ARG A 176 -10.28 7.01 13.63
N MET A 177 -10.43 8.27 14.04
CA MET A 177 -11.63 8.77 14.73
C MET A 177 -12.90 8.57 13.89
N THR A 178 -12.81 8.75 12.57
CA THR A 178 -13.94 8.49 11.66
C THR A 178 -14.27 7.01 11.58
N ALA A 179 -13.27 6.13 11.49
CA ALA A 179 -13.47 4.69 11.47
C ALA A 179 -14.05 4.14 12.79
N GLU A 180 -13.73 4.78 13.91
CA GLU A 180 -14.27 4.47 15.24
C GLU A 180 -15.65 5.11 15.50
N GLY A 181 -16.16 5.92 14.56
CA GLY A 181 -17.45 6.61 14.67
C GLY A 181 -17.45 7.84 15.57
N GLU A 182 -16.28 8.32 15.98
CA GLU A 182 -16.11 9.57 16.75
C GLU A 182 -16.29 10.82 15.86
N LEU A 183 -15.99 10.69 14.56
CA LEU A 183 -16.20 11.73 13.54
C LEU A 183 -17.04 11.19 12.38
N SER A 184 -17.77 12.08 11.72
CA SER A 184 -18.40 11.85 10.42
C SER A 184 -17.63 12.57 9.32
N LEU A 185 -17.82 12.17 8.06
CA LEU A 185 -17.23 12.85 6.89
C LEU A 185 -17.75 14.29 6.69
N LEU A 186 -18.81 14.69 7.39
CA LEU A 186 -19.38 16.04 7.35
C LEU A 186 -18.76 16.99 8.39
N ASN A 187 -17.89 16.46 9.26
CA ASN A 187 -17.21 17.24 10.26
C ASN A 187 -16.19 18.20 9.62
N LYS A 188 -16.03 19.38 10.21
CA LYS A 188 -15.08 20.43 9.76
C LYS A 188 -13.63 19.96 9.69
N GLU A 189 -13.30 18.88 10.41
CA GLU A 189 -11.99 18.25 10.37
C GLU A 189 -11.67 17.63 9.00
N TRP A 190 -12.71 17.34 8.20
CA TRP A 190 -12.61 16.85 6.82
C TRP A 190 -12.86 17.93 5.74
N LEU A 191 -13.36 19.12 6.12
CA LEU A 191 -13.76 20.21 5.21
C LEU A 191 -12.73 21.35 5.19
#